data_AF-A0A3M2D2S1-F1
#
_entry.id   AF-A0A3M2D2S1-F1
#
_cell.length_a   1.000
_cell.length_b   1.000
_cell.length_c   1.000
_cell.angle_alpha   90.00
_cell.angle_beta   90.00
_cell.angle_gamma   90.00
#
_symmetry.space_group_name_H-M   'P 1'
#
loop_
_entity.id
_entity.type
_entity.pdbx_description
1 polymer ?
#
loop_
_entity_poly.entity_id
_entity_poly.type
_entity_poly.pdbx_seq_one_letter_code
_entity_poly.pdbx_strand_id
1 'polypeptide(L)' 'MRLLQILALVLVVTPGLVSCSGKFVGGTAVGVLGAGAGYEYKAKKEMDRIQEELEAGRMSKEEYEIRKDQIERMSVIQ' A
#
# COMPACT_ATOMS: atom_id res chain seq x y z
N MET A 1 5.74 12.63 45.37
CA MET A 1 5.03 11.65 44.52
C MET A 1 4.12 12.29 43.46
N ARG A 2 3.39 13.39 43.75
CA ARG A 2 2.57 14.06 42.71
C ARG A 2 3.36 14.67 41.53
N LEU A 3 4.57 15.17 41.73
CA LEU A 3 5.44 15.62 40.62
C LEU A 3 5.88 14.48 39.69
N LEU A 4 6.12 13.27 40.23
CA LEU A 4 6.47 12.10 39.43
C LEU A 4 5.28 11.63 38.58
N GLN A 5 4.06 11.75 39.12
CA GLN A 5 2.81 11.40 38.43
C GLN A 5 2.48 12.40 37.31
N ILE A 6 2.76 13.70 37.51
CA ILE A 6 2.58 14.72 36.45
C ILE A 6 3.61 14.53 35.33
N LEU A 7 4.85 14.19 35.67
CA LEU A 7 5.91 13.91 34.69
C LEU A 7 5.61 12.65 33.84
N ALA A 8 4.99 11.63 34.45
CA ALA A 8 4.58 10.41 33.76
C ALA A 8 3.37 10.62 32.84
N LEU A 9 2.47 11.57 33.15
CA LEU A 9 1.30 11.88 32.33
C LEU A 9 1.64 12.73 31.09
N VAL A 10 2.64 13.62 31.21
CA VAL A 10 3.09 14.50 30.11
C VAL A 10 3.82 13.72 29.01
N LEU A 11 4.43 12.58 29.33
CA LEU A 11 5.20 11.76 28.38
C LEU A 11 4.32 11.02 27.33
N VAL A 12 3.00 10.91 27.56
CA VAL A 12 2.10 10.10 26.71
C VAL A 12 1.39 10.92 25.62
N VAL A 13 1.49 12.25 25.62
CA VAL A 13 0.66 13.13 24.75
C VAL A 13 1.39 13.63 23.50
N THR A 14 2.61 13.21 23.21
CA THR A 14 3.27 13.59 21.94
C THR A 14 3.82 12.38 21.20
N PRO A 15 3.04 11.85 20.26
CA PRO A 15 3.57 11.80 18.90
C PRO A 15 2.44 12.05 17.88
N GLY A 16 2.40 13.22 17.25
CA GLY A 16 1.33 13.44 16.27
C GLY A 16 1.44 14.61 15.30
N LEU A 17 2.45 15.50 15.40
CA LEU A 17 2.51 16.66 14.52
C LEU A 17 3.94 16.94 14.01
N VAL A 18 4.54 15.93 13.36
CA VAL A 18 5.66 16.17 12.45
C VAL A 18 5.37 15.51 11.11
N SER A 19 4.25 15.90 10.50
CA SER A 19 4.00 15.72 9.07
C SER A 19 4.51 16.96 8.36
N CYS A 20 5.81 16.98 8.04
CA CYS A 20 6.33 17.88 7.03
C CYS A 20 7.43 17.14 6.26
N SER A 21 7.13 16.84 4.99
CA SER A 21 8.02 16.36 3.94
C SER A 21 8.62 14.95 4.09
N GLY A 22 7.85 13.98 3.58
CA GLY A 22 8.41 12.99 2.65
C GLY A 22 9.28 11.89 3.23
N LYS A 23 8.78 11.12 4.20
CA LYS A 23 9.10 9.69 4.43
C LYS A 23 8.24 9.12 5.56
N PHE A 24 6.93 9.13 5.32
CA PHE A 24 6.02 8.11 5.84
C PHE A 24 6.54 6.78 5.22
N VAL A 25 6.99 5.76 5.95
CA VAL A 25 6.17 4.77 6.66
C VAL A 25 7.07 4.06 7.69
N GLY A 26 7.06 4.54 8.94
CA GLY A 26 7.58 3.81 10.12
C GLY A 26 6.52 2.87 10.72
N GLY A 27 5.77 2.17 9.85
CA GLY A 27 4.72 1.20 10.19
C GLY A 27 4.86 -0.13 9.44
N THR A 28 6.05 -0.38 8.87
CA THR A 28 6.31 -1.46 7.90
C THR A 28 6.56 -2.84 8.51
N ALA A 29 6.78 -2.97 9.83
CA ALA A 29 7.05 -4.31 10.40
C ALA A 29 5.79 -5.20 10.46
N VAL A 30 4.60 -4.63 10.56
CA VAL A 30 3.31 -5.38 10.54
C VAL A 30 2.64 -5.31 9.17
N GLY A 31 2.93 -4.27 8.38
CA GLY A 31 2.37 -4.10 7.04
C GLY A 31 2.95 -5.01 5.96
N VAL A 32 4.25 -5.35 6.00
CA VAL A 32 4.90 -6.10 4.90
C VAL A 32 4.41 -7.55 4.80
N LEU A 33 4.20 -8.24 5.92
CA LEU A 33 3.78 -9.66 5.91
C LEU A 33 2.29 -9.84 5.56
N GLY A 34 1.42 -8.90 5.95
CA GLY A 34 0.01 -8.91 5.57
C GLY A 34 -0.27 -8.30 4.19
N ALA A 35 0.63 -7.43 3.69
CA ALA A 35 0.48 -6.82 2.38
C ALA A 35 0.85 -7.78 1.25
N GLY A 36 1.71 -8.78 1.44
CA GLY A 36 2.07 -9.77 0.41
C GLY A 36 0.85 -10.49 -0.18
N ALA A 37 0.08 -11.17 0.66
CA ALA A 37 -1.11 -11.91 0.21
C ALA A 37 -2.23 -11.01 -0.35
N GLY A 38 -2.34 -9.78 0.17
CA GLY A 38 -3.32 -8.80 -0.32
C GLY A 38 -2.94 -8.18 -1.66
N TYR A 39 -1.65 -8.00 -1.94
CA TYR A 39 -1.15 -7.48 -3.22
C TYR A 39 -1.28 -8.51 -4.32
N GLU A 40 -0.94 -9.77 -4.07
CA GLU A 40 -1.13 -10.86 -5.04
C GLU A 40 -2.59 -10.97 -5.48
N TYR A 41 -3.53 -10.88 -4.53
CA TYR A 41 -4.96 -10.91 -4.85
C TYR A 41 -5.41 -9.71 -5.69
N LYS A 42 -4.94 -8.51 -5.36
CA LYS A 42 -5.28 -7.29 -6.12
C LYS A 42 -4.69 -7.32 -7.52
N ALA A 43 -3.44 -7.73 -7.67
CA ALA A 43 -2.78 -7.86 -8.96
C ALA A 43 -3.48 -8.89 -9.84
N LYS A 44 -3.83 -10.05 -9.28
CA LYS A 44 -4.61 -11.08 -9.98
C LYS A 44 -5.97 -10.56 -10.44
N LYS A 45 -6.71 -9.91 -9.54
CA LYS A 45 -8.04 -9.37 -9.86
C LYS A 45 -7.99 -8.33 -10.99
N GLU A 46 -6.99 -7.45 -10.98
CA GLU A 46 -6.83 -6.47 -12.04
C GLU A 46 -6.41 -7.14 -13.36
N MET A 47 -5.61 -8.21 -13.31
CA MET A 47 -5.24 -8.98 -14.48
C MET A 47 -6.45 -9.65 -15.14
N ASP A 48 -7.29 -10.31 -14.32
CA ASP A 48 -8.53 -10.93 -14.77
C ASP A 48 -9.47 -9.88 -15.42
N ARG A 49 -9.55 -8.68 -14.83
CA ARG A 49 -10.38 -7.59 -15.35
C ARG A 49 -9.92 -7.11 -16.73
N ILE A 50 -8.62 -6.83 -16.91
CA ILE A 50 -8.14 -6.33 -18.21
C ILE A 50 -8.21 -7.41 -19.29
N GLN A 51 -8.11 -8.68 -18.91
CA GLN A 51 -8.35 -9.81 -19.81
C GLN A 51 -9.82 -9.86 -20.26
N GLU A 52 -10.77 -9.70 -19.34
CA GLU A 52 -12.20 -9.64 -19.69
C GLU A 52 -12.51 -8.43 -20.60
N GLU A 53 -11.90 -7.27 -20.34
CA GLU A 53 -12.06 -6.09 -21.18
C GLU A 53 -11.51 -6.31 -22.61
N LEU A 54 -10.40 -7.03 -22.76
CA LEU A 54 -9.84 -7.44 -24.06
C LEU A 54 -10.75 -8.44 -24.78
N GLU A 55 -11.19 -9.50 -24.08
CA GLU A 55 -12.07 -10.54 -24.61
C GLU A 55 -13.43 -9.99 -25.04
N ALA A 56 -13.96 -9.00 -24.31
CA ALA A 56 -15.18 -8.29 -24.65
C ALA A 56 -15.01 -7.27 -25.79
N GLY A 57 -13.80 -7.11 -26.34
CA GLY A 57 -13.49 -6.13 -27.38
C GLY A 57 -13.60 -4.67 -26.92
N ARG A 58 -13.62 -4.44 -25.59
CA ARG A 58 -13.69 -3.11 -24.97
C ARG A 58 -12.30 -2.47 -24.79
N MET A 59 -11.24 -3.27 -24.89
CA MET A 59 -9.85 -2.86 -24.79
C MET A 59 -9.08 -3.32 -26.03
N SER A 60 -8.16 -2.46 -26.51
CA SER A 60 -7.25 -2.84 -27.59
C SER A 60 -6.12 -3.75 -27.09
N LYS A 61 -5.53 -4.54 -27.98
CA LYS A 61 -4.38 -5.40 -27.63
C LYS A 61 -3.19 -4.58 -27.10
N GLU A 62 -2.92 -3.42 -27.70
CA GLU A 62 -1.83 -2.54 -27.27
C GLU A 62 -2.06 -2.02 -25.84
N GLU A 63 -3.28 -1.59 -25.54
CA GLU A 63 -3.65 -1.12 -24.20
C GLU A 63 -3.57 -2.26 -23.16
N TYR A 64 -3.98 -3.47 -23.53
CA TYR A 64 -3.83 -4.65 -22.67
C TYR A 64 -2.37 -4.90 -22.29
N GLU A 65 -1.46 -4.92 -23.26
CA GLU A 65 -0.03 -5.17 -22.99
C GLU A 65 0.57 -4.06 -22.10
N ILE A 66 0.23 -2.79 -22.35
CA ILE A 66 0.68 -1.66 -21.52
C ILE A 66 0.19 -1.79 -20.08
N ARG A 67 -1.07 -2.18 -19.87
CA ARG A 67 -1.64 -2.34 -18.52
C ARG A 67 -1.09 -3.58 -17.83
N LYS A 68 -0.89 -4.68 -18.56
CA LYS A 68 -0.29 -5.91 -18.06
C LYS A 68 1.10 -5.66 -17.50
N ASP A 69 1.95 -5.02 -18.28
CA ASP A 69 3.31 -4.66 -17.91
C ASP A 69 3.36 -3.71 -16.69
N GLN A 70 2.39 -2.80 -16.54
CA GLN A 70 2.25 -2.00 -15.30
C GLN A 70 1.90 -2.84 -14.07
N ILE A 71 0.95 -3.78 -14.18
CA ILE A 71 0.53 -4.65 -13.08
C ILE A 71 1.67 -5.58 -12.66
N GLU A 72 2.38 -6.16 -13.62
CA GLU A 72 3.55 -7.02 -13.37
C GLU A 72 4.67 -6.25 -12.65
N ARG A 73 5.00 -5.04 -13.10
CA ARG A 73 5.98 -4.19 -12.40
C ARG A 73 5.57 -3.83 -10.98
N MET A 74 4.30 -3.51 -10.75
CA MET A 74 3.81 -3.21 -9.40
C MET A 74 3.80 -4.44 -8.49
N SER A 75 3.61 -5.64 -9.05
CA SER A 75 3.63 -6.89 -8.31
C SER A 75 5.04 -7.33 -7.88
N VAL A 76 6.08 -6.93 -8.62
CA VAL A 76 7.48 -7.30 -8.35
C VAL A 76 8.16 -6.38 -7.32
N ILE A 77 7.67 -5.16 -7.12
CA ILE A 77 8.32 -4.13 -6.29
C ILE A 77 7.94 -4.23 -4.79
N GLN A 78 7.20 -5.26 -4.36
CA GLN A 78 6.86 -5.45 -2.95
C GLN A 78 7.94 -6.19 -2.15
#